data_AF-A0A814DHQ4-F1
#
_entry.id   AF-A0A814DHQ4-F1
#
_cell.length_a   1.000
_cell.length_b   1.000
_cell.length_c   1.000
_cell.angle_alpha   90.00
_cell.angle_beta   90.00
_cell.angle_gamma   90.00
#
_symmetry.space_group_name_H-M   'P 1'
#
loop_
_entity.id
_entity.type
_entity.pdbx_description
1 polymer ?
#
loop_
_entity_poly.entity_id
_entity_poly.type
_entity_poly.pdbx_seq_one_letter_code
_entity_poly.pdbx_strand_id
1 'polypeptide(L)'
;MSADTSAENNSSIRSEHHATKRVLSYIQVLFKQLSRRKPMIKVQAEIDTQNELRRDLNWIQLLAIGLGATIGAGIFVLSGQAAAKYSGPSIIISFLITGVIALLSSLSYSELGAMMPSSGSVYTYTYA
;
A
#
# COMPACT_ATOMS: atom_id res chain seq x y z
N MET A 1 -12.74 15.00 -60.17
CA MET A 1 -13.15 14.98 -58.75
C MET A 1 -12.36 13.93 -57.96
N SER A 2 -11.04 13.83 -58.19
CA SER A 2 -10.22 12.68 -57.72
C SER A 2 -8.82 13.07 -57.23
N ALA A 3 -8.53 14.38 -57.12
CA ALA A 3 -7.21 14.89 -56.70
C ALA A 3 -7.18 15.35 -55.22
N ASP A 4 -8.33 15.67 -54.62
CA ASP A 4 -8.38 16.15 -53.22
C ASP A 4 -8.36 15.02 -52.19
N THR A 5 -8.83 13.81 -52.55
CA THR A 5 -8.85 12.64 -51.65
C THR A 5 -7.44 12.11 -51.30
N SER A 6 -6.43 12.36 -52.13
CA SER A 6 -5.06 11.87 -51.90
C SER A 6 -4.24 12.77 -50.97
N ALA A 7 -4.59 14.05 -50.85
CA ALA A 7 -3.91 15.00 -49.95
C ALA A 7 -4.38 14.86 -48.49
N GLU A 8 -5.67 14.57 -48.29
CA GLU A 8 -6.26 14.31 -46.97
C GLU A 8 -5.80 12.97 -46.38
N ASN A 9 -5.62 11.94 -47.22
CA ASN A 9 -5.07 10.66 -46.80
C ASN A 9 -3.63 10.80 -46.27
N ASN A 10 -2.78 11.58 -46.95
CA ASN A 10 -1.37 11.70 -46.56
C ASN A 10 -1.15 12.59 -45.31
N SER A 11 -2.04 13.54 -45.05
CA SER A 11 -2.02 14.34 -43.82
C SER A 11 -2.54 13.55 -42.60
N SER A 12 -3.55 12.69 -42.80
CA SER A 12 -4.06 11.77 -41.78
C SER A 12 -3.05 10.69 -41.40
N ILE A 13 -2.39 10.07 -42.39
CA ILE A 13 -1.35 9.04 -42.18
C ILE A 13 -0.10 9.63 -41.48
N ARG A 14 0.27 10.88 -41.77
CA ARG A 14 1.39 11.57 -41.11
C ARG A 14 1.08 11.98 -39.67
N SER A 15 -0.19 12.26 -39.37
CA SER A 15 -0.73 12.49 -38.02
C SER A 15 -0.67 11.21 -37.17
N GLU A 16 -1.14 10.09 -37.71
CA GLU A 16 -1.15 8.78 -37.03
C GLU A 16 0.28 8.33 -36.68
N HIS A 17 1.22 8.51 -37.61
CA HIS A 17 2.62 8.10 -37.42
C HIS A 17 3.35 8.91 -36.34
N HIS A 18 2.91 10.15 -36.07
CA HIS A 18 3.46 11.01 -35.01
C HIS A 18 2.84 10.70 -33.64
N ALA A 19 1.56 10.28 -33.62
CA ALA A 19 0.87 9.81 -32.42
C ALA A 19 1.48 8.48 -31.92
N THR A 20 1.79 7.54 -32.81
CA THR A 20 2.42 6.26 -32.44
C THR A 20 3.81 6.46 -31.81
N LYS A 21 4.63 7.37 -32.35
CA LYS A 21 5.97 7.65 -31.78
C LYS A 21 5.90 8.27 -30.39
N ARG A 22 4.89 9.11 -30.12
CA ARG A 22 4.66 9.67 -28.77
C ARG A 22 4.18 8.60 -27.80
N VAL A 23 3.20 7.79 -28.18
CA VAL A 23 2.67 6.71 -27.34
C VAL A 23 3.76 5.68 -27.02
N LEU A 24 4.58 5.30 -28.00
CA LEU A 24 5.73 4.42 -27.77
C LEU A 24 6.76 5.04 -26.81
N SER A 25 6.99 6.35 -26.89
CA SER A 25 7.87 7.07 -25.96
C SER A 25 7.30 7.12 -24.53
N TYR A 26 6.00 7.36 -24.38
CA TYR A 26 5.33 7.33 -23.08
C TYR A 26 5.34 5.93 -22.45
N ILE A 27 5.12 4.88 -23.24
CA ILE A 27 5.16 3.49 -22.76
C ILE A 27 6.58 3.10 -22.30
N GLN A 28 7.61 3.52 -23.05
CA GLN A 28 9.02 3.30 -22.66
C GLN A 28 9.38 4.05 -21.38
N VAL A 29 8.94 5.31 -21.23
CA VAL A 29 9.13 6.08 -20.00
C VAL A 29 8.37 5.44 -18.84
N LEU A 30 7.12 5.03 -19.05
CA LEU A 30 6.31 4.37 -18.02
C LEU A 30 6.97 3.06 -17.54
N PHE A 31 7.47 2.21 -18.46
CA PHE A 31 8.22 1.00 -18.10
C PHE A 31 9.51 1.30 -17.34
N LYS A 32 10.24 2.36 -17.73
CA LYS A 32 11.46 2.79 -17.04
C LYS A 32 11.18 3.40 -15.66
N GLN A 33 10.04 4.07 -15.49
CA GLN A 33 9.60 4.60 -14.18
C GLN A 33 9.09 3.48 -13.26
N LEU A 34 8.39 2.48 -13.81
CA LEU A 34 7.95 1.28 -13.07
C LEU A 34 9.16 0.45 -12.58
N SER A 35 10.26 0.45 -13.34
CA SER A 35 11.50 -0.26 -12.98
C SER A 35 12.47 0.55 -12.10
N ARG A 36 12.13 1.78 -11.69
CA ARG A 36 12.90 2.50 -10.66
C ARG A 36 12.57 1.93 -9.28
N ARG A 37 13.14 0.77 -8.97
CA ARG A 37 13.34 0.36 -7.58
C ARG A 37 14.30 1.37 -6.96
N LYS A 38 13.90 2.14 -5.94
CA LYS A 38 14.85 2.95 -5.17
C LYS A 38 15.77 1.98 -4.41
N PRO A 39 17.10 1.99 -4.63
CA PRO A 39 18.00 1.15 -3.85
C PRO A 39 18.01 1.61 -2.39
N MET A 40 17.82 0.67 -1.48
CA MET A 40 17.73 0.84 -0.01
C MET A 40 18.90 1.66 0.59
N ILE A 41 20.06 1.69 -0.08
CA ILE A 41 21.25 2.47 0.29
C ILE A 41 21.00 3.97 0.39
N LYS A 42 20.02 4.53 -0.35
CA LYS A 42 19.68 5.97 -0.24
C LYS A 42 18.68 6.27 0.88
N VAL A 43 17.89 5.30 1.33
CA VAL A 43 16.91 5.51 2.42
C VAL A 43 17.63 5.59 3.76
N GLN A 44 18.63 4.73 3.99
CA GLN A 44 19.44 4.80 5.21
C GLN A 44 20.26 6.09 5.30
N ALA A 45 20.85 6.53 4.19
CA ALA A 45 21.63 7.78 4.13
C ALA A 45 20.78 9.06 4.28
N GLU A 46 19.52 9.03 3.85
CA GLU A 46 18.60 10.17 4.02
C GLU A 46 18.09 10.30 5.47
N ILE A 47 17.96 9.19 6.20
CA ILE A 47 17.63 9.19 7.64
C ILE A 47 18.73 9.89 8.46
N ASP A 48 20.01 9.69 8.12
CA ASP A 48 21.13 10.34 8.81
C ASP A 48 21.23 11.85 8.53
N THR A 49 20.58 12.35 7.46
CA THR A 49 20.67 13.77 7.07
C THR A 49 19.45 14.59 7.49
N GLN A 50 18.34 13.94 7.87
CA GLN A 50 17.07 14.59 8.20
C GLN A 50 16.81 14.50 9.71
N ASN A 51 17.11 15.58 10.43
CA ASN A 51 16.62 15.95 11.77
C ASN A 51 16.02 14.79 12.58
N GLU A 52 16.90 14.04 13.26
CA GLU A 52 16.54 12.81 13.97
C GLU A 52 15.46 13.10 15.04
N LEU A 53 14.27 12.53 14.87
CA LEU A 53 13.21 12.61 15.87
C LEU A 53 13.68 11.94 17.16
N ARG A 54 13.59 12.65 18.28
CA ARG A 54 13.85 12.08 19.60
C ARG A 54 12.95 10.87 19.82
N ARG A 55 13.55 9.71 20.08
CA ARG A 55 12.86 8.47 20.42
C ARG A 55 12.32 8.53 21.86
N ASP A 56 11.32 9.37 22.09
CA ASP A 56 10.64 9.54 23.40
C ASP A 56 9.35 8.70 23.52
N LEU A 57 9.03 7.89 22.50
CA LEU A 57 7.81 7.09 22.46
C LEU A 57 7.92 5.90 23.41
N ASN A 58 7.24 5.99 24.54
CA ASN A 58 7.17 4.91 25.53
C ASN A 58 6.25 3.78 25.02
N TRP A 59 6.45 2.56 25.51
CA TRP A 59 5.67 1.37 25.16
C TRP A 59 4.15 1.58 25.33
N ILE A 60 3.74 2.33 26.36
CA ILE A 60 2.33 2.65 26.63
C ILE A 60 1.76 3.54 25.50
N GLN A 61 2.53 4.53 25.04
CA GLN A 61 2.12 5.39 23.94
C GLN A 61 2.04 4.62 22.63
N LEU A 62 2.99 3.71 22.42
CA LEU A 62 3.02 2.81 21.26
C LEU A 62 1.78 1.90 21.21
N LEU A 63 1.40 1.33 22.36
CA LEU A 63 0.16 0.57 22.49
C LEU A 63 -1.08 1.42 22.25
N ALA A 64 -1.13 2.62 22.83
CA ALA A 64 -2.29 3.50 22.69
C ALA A 64 -2.53 3.85 21.22
N ILE A 65 -1.46 4.10 20.46
CA ILE A 65 -1.52 4.34 19.02
C ILE A 65 -2.02 3.08 18.28
N GLY A 66 -1.47 1.90 18.59
CA GLY A 66 -1.88 0.63 17.96
C GLY A 66 -3.34 0.26 18.25
N LEU A 67 -3.78 0.40 19.50
CA LEU A 67 -5.16 0.15 19.92
C LEU A 67 -6.12 1.17 19.30
N GLY A 68 -5.75 2.45 19.26
CA GLY A 68 -6.54 3.49 18.60
C GLY A 68 -6.69 3.28 17.10
N ALA A 69 -5.66 2.74 16.44
CA ALA A 69 -5.74 2.39 15.02
C ALA A 69 -6.59 1.13 14.76
N THR A 70 -6.69 0.23 15.73
CA THR A 70 -7.42 -1.05 15.59
C THR A 70 -8.90 -0.93 16.02
N ILE A 71 -9.18 -0.22 17.10
CA ILE A 71 -10.53 -0.03 17.66
C ILE A 71 -11.21 1.13 16.92
N GLY A 72 -11.91 0.81 15.83
CA GLY A 72 -12.68 1.78 15.03
C GLY A 72 -14.20 1.64 15.17
N ALA A 73 -14.94 2.42 14.39
CA ALA A 73 -16.41 2.36 14.35
C ALA A 73 -16.97 0.98 13.95
N GLY A 74 -16.16 0.17 13.28
CA GLY A 74 -16.53 -1.17 12.83
C GLY A 74 -16.99 -2.09 13.96
N ILE A 75 -16.32 -2.08 15.12
CA ILE A 75 -16.71 -3.00 16.22
C ILE A 75 -18.09 -2.67 16.79
N PHE A 76 -18.48 -1.39 16.82
CA PHE A 76 -19.77 -0.97 17.36
C PHE A 76 -20.94 -1.31 16.43
N VAL A 77 -20.71 -1.26 15.10
CA VAL A 77 -21.77 -1.51 14.11
C VAL A 77 -21.80 -2.97 13.67
N LEU A 78 -20.66 -3.55 13.30
CA LEU A 78 -20.60 -4.91 12.76
C LEU A 78 -20.89 -5.96 13.82
N SER A 79 -20.50 -5.77 15.08
CA SER A 79 -20.81 -6.74 16.14
C SER A 79 -22.31 -6.87 16.38
N GLY A 80 -23.05 -5.75 16.34
CA GLY A 80 -24.52 -5.76 16.46
C GLY A 80 -25.20 -6.47 15.29
N GLN A 81 -24.74 -6.21 14.07
CA GLN A 81 -25.22 -6.91 12.88
C GLN A 81 -24.87 -8.40 12.90
N ALA A 82 -23.66 -8.73 13.37
CA ALA A 82 -23.17 -10.10 13.51
C ALA A 82 -24.00 -10.90 14.53
N ALA A 83 -24.35 -10.26 15.67
CA ALA A 83 -25.19 -10.86 16.69
C ALA A 83 -26.61 -11.07 16.18
N ALA A 84 -27.20 -10.05 15.54
CA ALA A 84 -28.57 -10.12 15.07
C ALA A 84 -28.78 -11.13 13.93
N LYS A 85 -27.80 -11.30 13.02
CA LYS A 85 -27.98 -12.09 11.79
C LYS A 85 -27.31 -13.45 11.78
N TYR A 86 -26.23 -13.66 12.54
CA TYR A 86 -25.41 -14.87 12.40
C TYR A 86 -25.32 -15.69 13.68
N SER A 87 -24.92 -15.07 14.80
CA SER A 87 -24.49 -15.83 15.98
C SER A 87 -25.40 -15.67 17.21
N GLY A 88 -26.29 -14.68 17.24
CA GLY A 88 -27.19 -14.46 18.38
C GLY A 88 -26.40 -14.30 19.70
N PRO A 89 -26.86 -14.91 20.82
CA PRO A 89 -26.16 -14.88 22.11
C PRO A 89 -24.76 -15.52 22.08
N SER A 90 -24.47 -16.39 21.10
CA SER A 90 -23.20 -17.12 21.01
C SER A 90 -22.05 -16.31 20.38
N ILE A 91 -22.28 -15.04 20.02
CA ILE A 91 -21.27 -14.18 19.39
C ILE A 91 -19.97 -14.06 20.20
N ILE A 92 -20.05 -14.19 21.52
CA ILE A 92 -18.90 -14.17 22.43
C ILE A 92 -17.92 -15.30 22.09
N ILE A 93 -18.42 -16.49 21.74
CA ILE A 93 -17.58 -17.64 21.36
C ILE A 93 -16.86 -17.36 20.03
N SER A 94 -17.56 -16.74 19.07
CA SER A 94 -16.98 -16.32 17.79
C SER A 94 -15.86 -15.27 17.97
N PHE A 95 -16.05 -14.31 18.87
CA PHE A 95 -15.00 -13.33 19.23
C PHE A 95 -13.82 -13.98 19.93
N LEU A 96 -14.05 -14.98 20.78
CA LEU A 96 -12.99 -15.68 21.49
C LEU A 96 -12.08 -16.45 20.51
N ILE A 97 -12.69 -17.16 19.54
CA ILE A 97 -11.94 -17.86 18.48
C ILE A 97 -11.17 -16.85 17.62
N THR A 98 -11.81 -15.75 17.22
CA THR A 98 -11.15 -14.67 16.46
C THR A 98 -9.97 -14.08 17.21
N GLY A 99 -10.10 -13.87 18.53
CA GLY A 99 -9.03 -13.40 19.38
C GLY A 99 -7.82 -14.34 19.38
N VAL A 100 -8.04 -15.65 19.47
CA VAL A 100 -6.94 -16.65 19.40
C VAL A 100 -6.23 -16.60 18.04
N ILE A 101 -6.97 -16.52 16.93
CA ILE A 101 -6.40 -16.42 15.57
C ILE A 101 -5.62 -15.12 15.41
N ALA A 102 -6.16 -14.00 15.90
CA ALA A 102 -5.51 -12.71 15.87
C ALA A 102 -4.21 -12.69 16.69
N LEU A 103 -4.19 -13.34 17.86
CA LEU A 103 -2.98 -13.47 18.68
C LEU A 103 -1.88 -14.25 17.96
N LEU A 104 -2.22 -15.39 17.35
CA LEU A 104 -1.26 -16.17 16.57
C LEU A 104 -0.72 -15.36 15.37
N SER A 105 -1.60 -14.63 14.68
CA SER A 105 -1.21 -13.77 13.56
C SER A 105 -0.31 -12.61 14.01
N SER A 106 -0.63 -12.00 15.17
CA SER A 106 0.15 -10.92 15.75
C SER A 106 1.52 -11.38 16.24
N LEU A 107 1.65 -12.62 16.72
CA LEU A 107 2.94 -13.18 17.14
C LEU A 107 3.87 -13.32 15.93
N SER A 108 3.38 -13.87 14.82
CA SER A 108 4.14 -13.95 13.57
C SER A 108 4.56 -12.56 13.06
N TYR A 109 3.68 -11.57 13.18
CA TYR A 109 4.01 -10.20 12.79
C TYR A 109 5.01 -9.53 13.73
N SER A 110 4.97 -9.88 15.03
CA SER A 110 5.93 -9.40 16.03
C SER A 110 7.33 -9.94 15.77
N GLU A 111 7.47 -11.19 15.33
CA GLU A 111 8.78 -11.77 14.95
C GLU A 111 9.41 -11.00 13.79
N LEU A 112 8.61 -10.68 12.75
CA LEU A 112 9.07 -9.88 11.62
C LEU A 112 9.49 -8.46 12.04
N GLY A 113 8.72 -7.83 12.94
CA GLY A 113 9.04 -6.51 13.48
C GLY A 113 10.30 -6.50 14.35
N ALA A 114 10.58 -7.58 15.09
CA ALA A 114 11.79 -7.72 15.89
C ALA A 114 13.04 -7.93 15.03
N MET A 115 12.91 -8.62 13.88
CA MET A 115 14.02 -8.90 12.97
C MET A 115 14.48 -7.67 12.17
N MET A 116 13.59 -6.71 11.91
CA MET A 116 13.88 -5.55 11.06
C MET A 116 13.47 -4.23 11.76
N PRO A 117 14.35 -3.63 12.58
CA PRO A 117 14.07 -2.39 13.30
C PRO A 117 14.24 -1.14 12.41
N SER A 118 13.52 -1.11 11.28
CA SER A 118 13.48 0.04 10.36
C SER A 118 12.12 0.72 10.42
N SER A 119 12.08 2.06 10.41
CA SER A 119 10.84 2.83 10.23
C SER A 119 10.29 2.60 8.83
N GLY A 120 9.43 1.58 8.68
CA GLY A 120 8.86 1.17 7.39
C GLY A 120 7.55 0.40 7.58
N SER A 121 6.60 0.63 6.66
CA SER A 121 5.39 -0.19 6.56
C SER A 121 5.70 -1.48 5.78
N VAL A 122 4.72 -2.37 5.60
CA VAL A 122 4.88 -3.67 4.93
C VAL A 122 5.56 -3.60 3.55
N TYR A 123 5.51 -2.45 2.88
CA TYR A 123 6.24 -2.19 1.64
C TYR A 123 7.76 -2.37 1.77
N THR A 124 8.35 -1.98 2.90
CA THR A 124 9.79 -2.11 3.14
C THR A 124 10.24 -3.58 3.14
N TYR A 125 9.39 -4.52 3.56
CA TYR A 125 9.69 -5.96 3.47
C TYR A 125 9.66 -6.49 2.03
N THR A 126 8.79 -5.95 1.18
CA THR A 126 8.65 -6.39 -0.23
C THR A 126 9.66 -5.74 -1.19
N TYR A 127 10.32 -4.68 -0.73
CA TYR A 127 11.28 -3.89 -1.50
C TYR A 127 12.73 -4.05 -1.04
N ALA A 128 12.94 -4.79 0.04
CA ALA A 128 14.24 -5.26 0.51
C ALA A 128 14.76 -6.43 -0.35
#